data_AF-A0A0P9XZ15-F1
#
_entry.id   AF-A0A0P9XZ15-F1
#
_cell.length_a   1.000
_cell.length_b   1.000
_cell.length_c   1.000
_cell.angle_alpha   90.00
_cell.angle_beta   90.00
_cell.angle_gamma   90.00
#
_symmetry.space_group_name_H-M   'P 1'
#
loop_
_entity.id
_entity.type
_entity.pdbx_description
1 polymer ?
#
loop_
_entity_poly.entity_id
_entity_poly.type
_entity_poly.pdbx_seq_one_letter_code
_entity_poly.pdbx_strand_id
1 'polypeptide(L)'
;MSGCNLVEQRALEGRTGGTITDRNEAHISTRASLLQADIGSLYRAGHLPQKQADQLYNRIEKIRSDSAGFVKTQGFLSAGERASYDRELDAIAGSICKP
;
A
#
# COMPACT_ATOMS: atom_id res chain seq x y z
N MET A 1 14.21 1.31 5.83
CA MET A 1 12.92 1.73 5.24
C MET A 1 11.82 1.03 5.98
N SER A 2 10.80 1.77 6.43
CA SER A 2 9.67 1.22 7.18
C SER A 2 8.79 0.28 6.33
N GLY A 3 8.90 0.37 5.00
CA GLY A 3 8.41 -0.54 3.96
C GLY A 3 8.83 -1.99 4.09
N CYS A 4 10.06 -2.21 4.58
CA CYS A 4 10.76 -3.48 4.39
C CYS A 4 10.53 -4.52 5.49
N ASN A 5 9.99 -4.10 6.63
CA ASN A 5 9.57 -5.05 7.66
C ASN A 5 8.12 -5.48 7.40
N LEU A 6 7.95 -6.59 6.67
CA LEU A 6 6.61 -7.09 6.30
C LEU A 6 5.75 -7.45 7.53
N VAL A 7 6.37 -7.89 8.63
CA VAL A 7 5.66 -8.23 9.86
C VAL A 7 5.06 -6.97 10.49
N GLU A 8 5.88 -5.93 10.66
CA GLU A 8 5.41 -4.63 11.17
C GLU A 8 4.38 -4.01 10.24
N GLN A 9 4.64 -4.04 8.93
CA GLN A 9 3.75 -3.53 7.88
C GLN A 9 2.35 -4.14 7.96
N ARG A 10 2.25 -5.47 8.03
CA ARG A 10 0.97 -6.19 8.12
C ARG A 10 0.26 -5.98 9.46
N ALA A 11 1.00 -5.62 10.50
CA ALA A 11 0.47 -5.29 11.82
C ALA A 11 0.01 -3.83 11.96
N LEU A 12 0.31 -2.95 10.99
CA LEU A 12 -0.09 -1.55 11.05
C LEU A 12 -1.60 -1.43 11.15
N GLU A 13 -2.09 -0.58 12.03
CA GLU A 13 -3.48 -0.19 12.03
C GLU A 13 -3.65 1.12 11.25
N GLY A 14 -4.68 1.16 10.41
CA GLY A 14 -5.09 2.39 9.75
C GLY A 14 -6.00 3.22 10.64
N ARG A 15 -5.96 4.55 10.46
CA ARG A 15 -6.93 5.45 11.09
C ARG A 15 -8.09 5.68 10.14
N THR A 16 -9.30 5.41 10.62
CA THR A 16 -10.53 5.84 9.94
C THR A 16 -10.79 7.33 10.21
N GLY A 17 -11.48 7.99 9.29
CA GLY A 17 -11.78 9.41 9.34
C GLY A 17 -11.84 10.04 7.95
N GLY A 18 -12.56 11.15 7.83
CA GLY A 18 -12.78 11.79 6.54
C GLY A 18 -13.54 10.85 5.59
N THR A 19 -12.91 10.51 4.46
CA THR A 19 -13.50 9.64 3.43
C THR A 19 -13.26 8.14 3.66
N ILE A 20 -12.38 7.76 4.59
CA ILE A 20 -12.08 6.35 4.89
C ILE A 20 -12.88 5.93 6.13
N THR A 21 -13.88 5.08 5.92
CA THR A 21 -14.78 4.63 6.99
C THR A 21 -14.50 3.21 7.45
N ASP A 22 -13.88 2.39 6.61
CA ASP A 22 -13.59 0.99 6.88
C ASP A 22 -12.17 0.81 7.43
N ARG A 23 -12.02 -0.04 8.46
CA ARG A 23 -10.71 -0.27 9.12
C ARG A 23 -9.73 -1.03 8.23
N ASN A 24 -10.22 -1.94 7.39
CA ASN A 24 -9.37 -2.71 6.49
C ASN A 24 -8.92 -1.83 5.31
N GLU A 25 -9.78 -0.97 4.79
CA GLU A 25 -9.40 0.08 3.83
C GLU A 25 -8.36 1.03 4.45
N ALA A 26 -8.59 1.49 5.68
CA ALA A 26 -7.65 2.34 6.39
C ALA A 26 -6.27 1.68 6.49
N HIS A 27 -6.22 0.39 6.85
CA HIS A 27 -4.99 -0.39 6.90
C HIS A 27 -4.24 -0.38 5.55
N ILE A 28 -4.94 -0.72 4.46
CA ILE A 28 -4.38 -0.73 3.11
C ILE A 28 -3.87 0.66 2.72
N SER A 29 -4.64 1.72 3.00
CA SER A 29 -4.26 3.10 2.72
C SER A 29 -2.98 3.52 3.47
N THR A 30 -2.86 3.15 4.76
CA THR A 30 -1.66 3.41 5.55
C THR A 30 -0.44 2.71 4.98
N ARG A 31 -0.53 1.40 4.69
CA ARG A 31 0.58 0.64 4.10
C ARG A 31 0.99 1.19 2.73
N ALA A 32 0.01 1.48 1.87
CA ALA A 32 0.22 2.10 0.57
C ALA A 32 1.00 3.43 0.68
N SER A 33 0.64 4.27 1.65
CA SER A 33 1.29 5.57 1.89
C SER A 33 2.76 5.42 2.29
N LEU A 34 3.07 4.45 3.14
CA LEU A 34 4.44 4.15 3.54
C LEU A 34 5.29 3.68 2.35
N LEU A 35 4.77 2.73 1.55
CA LEU A 35 5.49 2.25 0.38
C LEU A 35 5.70 3.34 -0.67
N GLN A 36 4.73 4.24 -0.87
CA GLN A 36 4.89 5.41 -1.73
C GLN A 36 6.01 6.34 -1.25
N ALA A 37 6.13 6.55 0.06
CA ALA A 37 7.20 7.35 0.65
C ALA A 37 8.57 6.69 0.47
N ASP A 38 8.66 5.37 0.61
CA ASP A 38 9.91 4.63 0.40
C ASP A 38 10.32 4.61 -1.08
N ILE A 39 9.38 4.39 -2.01
CA ILE A 39 9.60 4.49 -3.46
C ILE A 39 10.15 5.87 -3.81
N GLY A 40 9.51 6.94 -3.31
CA GLY A 40 9.93 8.31 -3.57
C GLY A 40 11.30 8.64 -2.98
N SER A 41 11.66 8.00 -1.85
CA SER A 41 12.99 8.15 -1.25
C SER A 41 14.06 7.42 -2.06
N LEU A 42 13.80 6.19 -2.52
CA LEU A 42 14.70 5.45 -3.40
C LEU A 42 14.91 6.13 -4.76
N TYR A 43 13.83 6.66 -5.33
CA TYR A 43 13.88 7.42 -6.58
C TYR A 43 14.78 8.66 -6.43
N ARG A 44 14.55 9.49 -5.40
CA ARG A 44 15.36 10.69 -5.14
C ARG A 44 16.81 10.37 -4.82
N ALA A 45 17.08 9.21 -4.23
CA ALA A 45 18.44 8.72 -3.97
C ALA A 45 19.13 8.09 -5.20
N GLY A 46 18.44 8.00 -6.35
CA GLY A 46 18.98 7.40 -7.58
C GLY A 46 19.05 5.87 -7.56
N HIS A 47 18.45 5.21 -6.57
CA HIS A 47 18.41 3.75 -6.43
C HIS A 47 17.26 3.09 -7.18
N LEU A 48 16.31 3.88 -7.69
CA LEU A 48 15.15 3.41 -8.44
C LEU A 48 14.96 4.26 -9.71
N PRO A 49 15.03 3.68 -10.92
CA PRO A 49 14.79 4.41 -12.16
C PRO A 49 13.35 4.95 -12.22
N GLN A 50 13.16 6.13 -12.83
CA GLN A 50 11.85 6.79 -12.93
C GLN A 50 10.75 5.86 -13.44
N LYS A 51 11.01 5.15 -14.56
CA LYS A 51 10.04 4.20 -15.13
C LYS A 51 9.60 3.12 -14.14
N GLN A 52 10.51 2.64 -13.29
CA GLN A 52 10.18 1.65 -12.27
C GLN A 52 9.40 2.29 -11.12
N ALA A 53 9.78 3.49 -10.68
CA ALA A 53 9.03 4.23 -9.67
C ALA A 53 7.58 4.48 -10.12
N ASP A 54 7.38 4.95 -11.36
CA ASP A 54 6.05 5.21 -11.94
C ASP A 54 5.20 3.92 -12.00
N GLN A 55 5.80 2.79 -12.38
CA GLN A 55 5.11 1.50 -12.39
C GLN A 55 4.66 1.09 -10.99
N LEU A 56 5.49 1.29 -9.97
CA LEU A 56 5.15 0.95 -8.59
C LEU A 56 4.10 1.91 -8.02
N TYR A 57 4.18 3.21 -8.32
CA TYR A 57 3.16 4.19 -7.96
C TYR A 57 1.80 3.82 -8.56
N ASN A 58 1.74 3.50 -9.84
CA ASN A 58 0.49 3.10 -10.51
C ASN A 58 -0.12 1.84 -9.89
N ARG A 59 0.71 0.87 -9.48
CA ARG A 59 0.23 -0.33 -8.76
C ARG A 59 -0.38 0.04 -7.40
N ILE A 60 0.27 0.92 -6.64
CA ILE A 60 -0.26 1.36 -5.34
C ILE A 60 -1.58 2.15 -5.51
N GLU A 61 -1.65 3.03 -6.49
CA GLU A 61 -2.87 3.80 -6.75
C GLU A 61 -4.04 2.90 -7.19
N LYS A 62 -3.75 1.85 -7.96
CA LYS A 62 -4.76 0.84 -8.29
C LYS A 62 -5.27 0.13 -7.03
N ILE A 63 -4.39 -0.33 -6.15
CA ILE A 63 -4.77 -0.97 -4.88
C ILE A 63 -5.68 -0.06 -4.04
N ARG A 64 -5.34 1.22 -3.92
CA ARG A 64 -6.17 2.21 -3.19
C ARG A 64 -7.53 2.39 -3.82
N SER A 65 -7.57 2.59 -5.14
CA SER A 65 -8.82 2.79 -5.89
C SER A 65 -9.72 1.57 -5.77
N ASP A 66 -9.17 0.37 -5.93
CA ASP A 66 -9.94 -0.87 -5.86
C ASP A 66 -10.44 -1.12 -4.43
N SER A 67 -9.62 -0.90 -3.39
CA SER A 67 -10.05 -1.02 -1.99
C SER A 67 -11.16 -0.05 -1.62
N ALA A 68 -11.06 1.22 -2.05
CA ALA A 68 -12.09 2.23 -1.82
C ALA A 68 -13.37 1.92 -2.63
N GLY A 69 -13.21 1.37 -3.84
CA GLY A 69 -14.31 0.92 -4.69
C GLY A 69 -15.15 -0.19 -4.03
N PHE A 70 -14.50 -1.15 -3.37
CA PHE A 70 -15.19 -2.17 -2.58
C PHE A 70 -15.98 -1.57 -1.44
N VAL A 71 -15.36 -0.72 -0.62
CA VAL A 71 -16.05 -0.04 0.50
C VAL A 71 -17.24 0.78 -0.01
N LYS A 72 -17.08 1.49 -1.12
CA LYS A 72 -18.18 2.26 -1.73
C LYS A 72 -19.33 1.37 -2.21
N THR A 73 -19.03 0.17 -2.72
CA THR A 73 -20.03 -0.71 -3.36
C THR A 73 -20.76 -1.58 -2.35
N GLN A 74 -20.04 -2.16 -1.38
CA GLN A 74 -20.61 -3.13 -0.43
C GLN A 74 -20.59 -2.65 1.04
N GLY A 75 -20.03 -1.46 1.30
CA GLY A 75 -20.00 -0.83 2.62
C GLY A 75 -18.80 -1.21 3.49
N PHE A 76 -17.97 -2.17 3.06
CA PHE A 76 -16.81 -2.63 3.81
C PHE A 76 -15.76 -3.27 2.90
N LEU A 77 -14.54 -3.41 3.42
CA LEU A 77 -13.49 -4.24 2.82
C LEU A 77 -13.33 -5.51 3.66
N SER A 78 -13.56 -6.67 3.05
CA SER A 78 -13.50 -7.96 3.73
C SER A 78 -12.07 -8.33 4.12
N ALA A 79 -11.94 -9.29 5.05
CA ALA A 79 -10.64 -9.85 5.41
C ALA A 79 -9.93 -10.53 4.23
N GLY A 80 -10.68 -11.15 3.31
CA GLY A 80 -10.14 -11.81 2.13
C GLY A 80 -9.60 -10.82 1.09
N GLU A 81 -10.32 -9.74 0.83
CA GLU A 81 -9.86 -8.65 -0.03
C GLU A 81 -8.65 -7.96 0.58
N ARG A 82 -8.69 -7.62 1.88
CA ARG A 82 -7.54 -7.10 2.61
C ARG A 82 -6.31 -7.98 2.45
N ALA A 83 -6.43 -9.28 2.72
CA ALA A 83 -5.30 -10.21 2.61
C ALA A 83 -4.75 -10.29 1.18
N SER A 84 -5.58 -10.06 0.17
CA SER A 84 -5.16 -10.03 -1.23
C SER A 84 -4.36 -8.78 -1.54
N TYR A 85 -4.83 -7.61 -1.13
CA TYR A 85 -4.08 -6.35 -1.27
C TYR A 85 -2.79 -6.35 -0.43
N ASP A 86 -2.80 -6.96 0.76
CA ASP A 86 -1.60 -7.10 1.57
C ASP A 86 -0.49 -7.86 0.82
N ARG A 87 -0.83 -8.95 0.12
CA ARG A 87 0.13 -9.70 -0.71
C ARG A 87 0.66 -8.86 -1.87
N GLU A 88 -0.18 -8.04 -2.49
CA GLU A 88 0.26 -7.14 -3.55
C GLU A 88 1.21 -6.05 -3.05
N LEU A 89 0.92 -5.47 -1.88
CA LEU A 89 1.79 -4.52 -1.19
C LEU A 89 3.11 -5.18 -0.76
N ASP A 90 3.08 -6.44 -0.33
CA ASP A 90 4.30 -7.19 -0.02
C ASP A 90 5.16 -7.43 -1.27
N ALA A 91 4.54 -7.70 -2.42
CA ALA A 91 5.25 -7.85 -3.68
C ALA A 91 5.89 -6.52 -4.14
N ILE A 92 5.23 -5.39 -3.89
CA ILE A 92 5.81 -4.06 -4.11
C ILE A 92 6.99 -3.84 -3.16
N ALA A 93 6.82 -4.11 -1.87
CA ALA A 93 7.87 -4.00 -0.86
C ALA A 93 9.09 -4.85 -1.24
N GLY A 94 8.90 -6.11 -1.63
CA GLY A 94 9.99 -6.99 -2.09
C GLY A 94 10.71 -6.51 -3.36
N SER A 95 10.08 -5.64 -4.16
CA SER A 95 10.71 -5.05 -5.35
C SER A 95 11.65 -3.89 -4.99
N ILE A 96 11.44 -3.23 -3.85
CA ILE A 96 12.20 -2.05 -3.41
C ILE A 96 13.12 -2.32 -2.22
N CYS A 97 12.80 -3.36 -1.45
CA CYS A 97 13.57 -3.86 -0.32
C CYS A 97 14.54 -4.94 -0.81
N LYS A 98 15.64 -4.51 -1.42
CA LYS A 98 16.78 -5.41 -1.63
C LYS A 98 17.44 -5.70 -0.27
N PRO A 99 17.91 -6.93 0.00
CA PRO A 99 18.86 -7.18 1.09
C PRO A 99 20.16 -6.39 0.89
#